data_AF-A0A3E0IPT1-F1
#
_entry.id   AF-A0A3E0IPT1-F1
#
_cell.length_a   1.000
_cell.length_b   1.000
_cell.length_c   1.000
_cell.angle_alpha   90.00
_cell.angle_beta   90.00
_cell.angle_gamma   90.00
#
_symmetry.space_group_name_H-M   'P 1'
#
loop_
_entity.id
_entity.type
_entity.pdbx_description
1 polymer ?
#
loop_
_entity_poly.entity_id
_entity_poly.type
_entity_poly.pdbx_seq_one_letter_code
_entity_poly.pdbx_strand_id
1 'polypeptide(L)'
;AVSEERGKNPFPKEWRMHAFFMDALPILNERVTEQSKLLKCQAYEDLIFKLNYSKERVTLLFTGPLTDLAKALKVDPSIEAKIERLVWMGGTFLDRGNVEEPEHDGTAEWNAFWDPDAVKVVFDSNIPIDMVALESTNQVPLTLDIRQMWANERQYPGVDFLGVSYASVPPLTHFQTNSTYFLWDVLTTAYVGKPDLVQKETVKAAVITKG
;
A
#
# COMPACT_ATOMS: atom_id res chain seq x y z
N ALA A 1 0.27 12.99 9.99
CA ALA A 1 1.68 13.38 10.18
C ALA A 1 2.44 13.03 8.90
N VAL A 2 3.58 13.67 8.63
CA VAL A 2 4.43 13.34 7.46
C VAL A 2 5.45 12.29 7.87
N SER A 3 5.78 11.38 6.94
CA SER A 3 6.93 10.48 7.11
C SER A 3 8.20 11.15 6.58
N GLU A 4 9.22 11.22 7.42
CA GLU A 4 10.56 11.65 7.03
C GLU A 4 11.51 10.46 6.80
N GLU A 5 10.99 9.24 6.95
CA GLU A 5 11.74 8.01 6.74
C GLU A 5 12.27 7.92 5.30
N ARG A 6 13.39 7.24 5.18
CA ARG A 6 14.10 7.06 3.92
C ARG A 6 14.40 5.58 3.75
N GLY A 7 13.80 4.99 2.74
CA GLY A 7 14.05 3.61 2.36
C GLY A 7 15.42 3.48 1.71
N LYS A 8 15.89 2.24 1.66
CA LYS A 8 17.14 1.88 0.99
C LYS A 8 17.02 2.06 -0.51
N ASN A 9 15.88 1.66 -1.07
CA ASN A 9 15.68 1.53 -2.51
C ASN A 9 14.49 2.39 -2.95
N PRO A 10 14.72 3.63 -3.43
CA PRO A 10 13.62 4.53 -3.78
C PRO A 10 12.82 4.03 -4.98
N PHE A 11 11.50 4.22 -4.94
CA PHE A 11 10.64 3.99 -6.10
C PHE A 11 11.05 4.83 -7.32
N PRO A 12 10.77 4.35 -8.56
CA PRO A 12 10.97 5.10 -9.78
C PRO A 12 10.30 6.48 -9.72
N LYS A 13 10.97 7.49 -10.26
CA LYS A 13 10.53 8.89 -10.16
C LYS A 13 9.17 9.09 -10.81
N GLU A 14 8.94 8.44 -11.95
CA GLU A 14 7.73 8.55 -12.76
C GLU A 14 6.49 8.13 -11.96
N TRP A 15 6.58 7.03 -11.20
CA TRP A 15 5.46 6.54 -10.39
C TRP A 15 5.15 7.46 -9.22
N ARG A 16 6.19 8.08 -8.64
CA ARG A 16 6.05 9.07 -7.56
C ARG A 16 5.34 10.35 -8.01
N MET A 17 5.26 10.61 -9.32
CA MET A 17 4.57 11.79 -9.86
C MET A 17 3.04 11.64 -9.88
N HIS A 18 2.49 10.43 -9.78
CA HIS A 18 1.03 10.21 -9.82
C HIS A 18 0.28 10.98 -8.71
N ALA A 19 0.90 11.17 -7.54
CA ALA A 19 0.30 11.96 -6.46
C ALA A 19 0.06 13.43 -6.85
N PHE A 20 0.95 14.04 -7.64
CA PHE A 20 0.76 15.41 -8.12
C PHE A 20 -0.38 15.51 -9.14
N PHE A 21 -0.56 14.48 -9.98
CA PHE A 21 -1.71 14.40 -10.86
C PHE A 21 -3.01 14.35 -10.05
N MET A 22 -3.05 13.49 -9.03
CA MET A 22 -4.20 13.36 -8.13
C MET A 22 -4.50 14.68 -7.42
N ASP A 23 -3.50 15.31 -6.82
CA ASP A 23 -3.62 16.59 -6.09
C ASP A 23 -4.15 17.72 -6.98
N ALA A 24 -3.87 17.68 -8.30
CA ALA A 24 -4.33 18.69 -9.26
C ALA A 24 -5.75 18.46 -9.80
N LEU A 25 -6.43 17.36 -9.43
CA LEU A 25 -7.76 17.07 -9.94
C LEU A 25 -8.78 18.14 -9.48
N PRO A 26 -9.62 18.69 -10.38
CA PRO A 26 -10.56 19.75 -10.03
C PRO A 26 -11.49 19.40 -8.86
N ILE A 27 -12.00 18.18 -8.82
CA ILE A 27 -12.91 17.70 -7.75
C ILE A 27 -12.26 17.73 -6.36
N LEU A 28 -10.92 17.57 -6.27
CA LEU A 28 -10.19 17.67 -5.00
C LEU A 28 -9.78 19.12 -4.65
N ASN A 29 -9.96 20.05 -5.58
CA ASN A 29 -9.65 21.48 -5.41
C ASN A 29 -10.91 22.36 -5.32
N GLU A 30 -12.10 21.75 -5.21
CA GLU A 30 -13.32 22.47 -4.92
C GLU A 30 -13.24 23.15 -3.55
N ARG A 31 -13.85 24.34 -3.43
CA ARG A 31 -13.80 25.10 -2.18
C ARG A 31 -14.57 24.37 -1.09
N VAL A 32 -13.88 23.99 -0.03
CA VAL A 32 -14.46 23.37 1.17
C VAL A 32 -14.39 24.30 2.37
N THR A 33 -15.31 24.12 3.32
CA THR A 33 -15.37 24.91 4.56
C THR A 33 -14.46 24.36 5.65
N GLU A 34 -14.07 23.09 5.56
CA GLU A 34 -13.23 22.40 6.53
C GLU A 34 -12.08 21.68 5.82
N GLN A 35 -10.90 21.72 6.42
CA GLN A 35 -9.71 21.04 5.92
C GLN A 35 -9.04 20.28 7.05
N SER A 36 -8.52 19.10 6.72
CA SER A 36 -7.67 18.34 7.64
C SER A 36 -6.41 19.12 7.99
N LYS A 37 -5.99 19.08 9.26
CA LYS A 37 -4.78 19.77 9.72
C LYS A 37 -3.57 18.84 9.60
N LEU A 38 -2.50 19.35 9.00
CA LEU A 38 -1.21 18.68 9.04
C LEU A 38 -0.68 18.67 10.48
N LEU A 39 -0.36 17.48 10.98
CA LEU A 39 0.26 17.32 12.29
C LEU A 39 1.74 17.69 12.23
N LYS A 40 2.27 18.25 13.33
CA LYS A 40 3.68 18.67 13.44
C LYS A 40 4.64 17.53 13.81
N CYS A 41 4.12 16.41 14.30
CA CYS A 41 4.90 15.21 14.61
C CYS A 41 5.17 14.38 13.34
N GLN A 42 6.12 13.45 13.44
CA GLN A 42 6.39 12.45 12.41
C GLN A 42 5.35 11.33 12.42
N ALA A 43 5.20 10.61 11.31
CA ALA A 43 4.20 9.56 11.14
C ALA A 43 4.34 8.42 12.19
N TYR A 44 5.56 7.94 12.46
CA TYR A 44 5.79 6.93 13.51
C TYR A 44 5.37 7.42 14.92
N GLU A 45 5.53 8.71 15.24
CA GLU A 45 5.13 9.29 16.53
C GLU A 45 3.61 9.37 16.66
N ASP A 46 2.93 9.81 15.59
CA ASP A 46 1.48 9.83 15.51
C ASP A 46 0.89 8.42 15.63
N LEU A 47 1.55 7.42 15.03
CA LEU A 47 1.17 6.01 15.15
C LEU A 47 1.25 5.52 16.60
N ILE A 48 2.39 5.74 17.27
CA ILE A 48 2.56 5.40 18.70
C ILE A 48 1.49 6.07 19.55
N PHE A 49 1.30 7.39 19.35
CA PHE A 49 0.33 8.17 20.11
C PHE A 49 -1.09 7.60 19.97
N LYS A 50 -1.54 7.37 18.73
CA LYS A 50 -2.88 6.85 18.44
C LYS A 50 -3.09 5.43 18.99
N LEU A 51 -2.09 4.57 18.88
CA LEU A 51 -2.15 3.20 19.43
C LEU A 51 -2.26 3.20 20.96
N ASN A 52 -1.47 4.04 21.63
CA ASN A 52 -1.51 4.15 23.08
C ASN A 52 -2.79 4.82 23.60
N TYR A 53 -3.35 5.76 22.84
CA TYR A 53 -4.59 6.45 23.20
C TYR A 53 -5.85 5.63 22.89
N SER A 54 -5.77 4.66 21.99
CA SER A 54 -6.89 3.79 21.66
C SER A 54 -7.28 2.93 22.87
N LYS A 55 -8.59 2.86 23.15
CA LYS A 55 -9.15 1.97 24.18
C LYS A 55 -9.18 0.51 23.74
N GLU A 56 -9.22 0.29 22.43
CA GLU A 56 -9.31 -1.03 21.80
C GLU A 56 -8.07 -1.29 20.95
N ARG A 57 -7.79 -2.56 20.66
CA ARG A 57 -6.73 -2.92 19.74
C ARG A 57 -7.07 -2.43 18.33
N VAL A 58 -6.07 -1.89 17.63
CA VAL A 58 -6.26 -1.25 16.33
C VAL A 58 -5.79 -2.17 15.21
N THR A 59 -6.61 -2.36 14.18
CA THR A 59 -6.12 -2.97 12.93
C THR A 59 -5.32 -1.93 12.15
N LEU A 60 -4.06 -2.24 11.85
CA LEU A 60 -3.22 -1.41 11.00
C LEU A 60 -3.42 -1.80 9.54
N LEU A 61 -3.56 -0.80 8.66
CA LEU A 61 -3.60 -0.97 7.21
C LEU A 61 -2.41 -0.23 6.61
N PHE A 62 -1.49 -0.95 5.99
CA PHE A 62 -0.32 -0.41 5.31
C PHE A 62 -0.37 -0.80 3.83
N THR A 63 -0.40 0.19 2.95
CA THR A 63 -0.37 0.02 1.49
C THR A 63 0.95 0.55 0.89
N GLY A 64 1.96 0.72 1.74
CA GLY A 64 3.29 1.18 1.38
C GLY A 64 4.37 0.45 2.20
N PRO A 65 5.61 0.93 2.16
CA PRO A 65 6.70 0.37 2.95
C PRO A 65 6.46 0.43 4.47
N LEU A 66 7.07 -0.50 5.21
CA LEU A 66 6.81 -0.68 6.65
C LEU A 66 7.71 0.16 7.58
N THR A 67 8.51 1.09 7.06
CA THR A 67 9.56 1.77 7.84
C THR A 67 9.03 2.58 9.02
N ASP A 68 7.89 3.29 8.87
CA ASP A 68 7.27 4.00 9.99
C ASP A 68 6.81 3.03 11.10
N LEU A 69 6.24 1.88 10.74
CA LEU A 69 5.83 0.87 11.71
C LEU A 69 7.05 0.24 12.39
N ALA A 70 8.07 -0.13 11.62
CA ALA A 70 9.30 -0.69 12.16
C ALA A 70 10.01 0.28 13.12
N LYS A 71 10.04 1.58 12.79
CA LYS A 71 10.55 2.62 13.68
C LYS A 71 9.69 2.77 14.93
N ALA A 72 8.36 2.77 14.78
CA ALA A 72 7.44 2.85 15.91
C ALA A 72 7.65 1.69 16.90
N LEU A 73 7.78 0.45 16.39
CA LEU A 73 8.04 -0.74 17.20
C LEU A 73 9.40 -0.70 17.91
N LYS A 74 10.42 -0.14 17.27
CA LYS A 74 11.74 0.05 17.90
C LYS A 74 11.70 1.09 19.02
N VAL A 75 10.94 2.18 18.82
CA VAL A 75 10.85 3.30 19.77
C VAL A 75 9.96 2.94 20.97
N ASP A 76 8.83 2.30 20.73
CA ASP A 76 7.91 1.84 21.76
C ASP A 76 7.40 0.42 21.46
N PRO A 77 8.14 -0.64 21.87
CA PRO A 77 7.73 -2.02 21.63
C PRO A 77 6.39 -2.39 22.30
N SER A 78 5.93 -1.62 23.29
CA SER A 78 4.68 -1.93 24.01
C SER A 78 3.44 -1.78 23.11
N ILE A 79 3.56 -1.05 21.99
CA ILE A 79 2.48 -0.88 21.03
C ILE A 79 2.12 -2.19 20.31
N GLU A 80 2.98 -3.22 20.32
CA GLU A 80 2.63 -4.55 19.79
C GLU A 80 1.31 -5.06 20.40
N ALA A 81 1.15 -4.90 21.71
CA ALA A 81 -0.06 -5.32 22.42
C ALA A 81 -1.31 -4.50 22.05
N LYS A 82 -1.12 -3.30 21.47
CA LYS A 82 -2.19 -2.40 21.02
C LYS A 82 -2.63 -2.66 19.58
N ILE A 83 -1.89 -3.47 18.84
CA ILE A 83 -2.19 -3.77 17.43
C ILE A 83 -2.98 -5.07 17.39
N GLU A 84 -4.18 -5.04 16.82
CA GLU A 84 -5.02 -6.24 16.66
C GLU A 84 -4.38 -7.19 15.64
N ARG A 85 -4.05 -6.62 14.48
CA ARG A 85 -3.35 -7.24 13.36
C ARG A 85 -2.83 -6.16 12.42
N LEU A 86 -1.88 -6.52 11.59
CA LEU A 86 -1.43 -5.75 10.44
C LEU A 86 -2.04 -6.34 9.17
N VAL A 87 -2.64 -5.51 8.33
CA VAL A 87 -2.99 -5.83 6.95
C VAL A 87 -2.06 -5.05 6.05
N TRP A 88 -1.23 -5.77 5.29
CA TRP A 88 -0.16 -5.15 4.51
C TRP A 88 -0.17 -5.60 3.06
N MET A 89 -0.10 -4.63 2.15
CA MET A 89 0.20 -4.88 0.74
C MET A 89 1.72 -4.97 0.57
N GLY A 90 2.22 -6.16 0.28
CA GLY A 90 3.63 -6.35 0.01
C GLY A 90 4.05 -7.79 -0.07
N GLY A 91 5.25 -8.01 -0.61
CA GLY A 91 5.80 -9.35 -0.80
C GLY A 91 5.20 -10.14 -1.97
N THR A 92 5.81 -11.29 -2.24
CA THR A 92 5.42 -12.26 -3.26
C THR A 92 5.99 -13.63 -2.88
N PHE A 93 5.27 -14.71 -3.16
CA PHE A 93 5.81 -16.07 -3.10
C PHE A 93 6.07 -16.67 -4.49
N LEU A 94 5.89 -15.88 -5.55
CA LEU A 94 6.23 -16.28 -6.92
C LEU A 94 7.75 -16.22 -7.14
N ASP A 95 8.25 -17.01 -8.10
CA ASP A 95 9.65 -16.99 -8.51
C ASP A 95 10.13 -15.63 -9.05
N ARG A 96 9.18 -14.77 -9.45
CA ARG A 96 9.45 -13.43 -9.97
C ARG A 96 8.51 -12.42 -9.33
N GLY A 97 9.07 -11.32 -8.85
CA GLY A 97 8.35 -10.18 -8.31
C GLY A 97 8.15 -9.08 -9.35
N ASN A 98 8.00 -7.83 -8.88
CA ASN A 98 7.77 -6.65 -9.72
C ASN A 98 8.91 -5.62 -9.69
N VAL A 99 10.01 -5.92 -9.01
CA VAL A 99 11.24 -5.11 -8.98
C VAL A 99 12.15 -5.55 -10.13
N GLU A 100 12.46 -4.65 -11.07
CA GLU A 100 13.38 -4.88 -12.19
C GLU A 100 14.54 -3.87 -12.16
N GLU A 101 15.25 -3.80 -11.04
CA GLU A 101 16.38 -2.87 -10.83
C GLU A 101 17.75 -3.55 -11.09
N PRO A 102 18.78 -2.83 -11.59
CA PRO A 102 20.05 -3.43 -12.01
C PRO A 102 20.80 -4.27 -10.96
N GLU A 103 20.61 -3.98 -9.68
CA GLU A 103 21.28 -4.66 -8.57
C GLU A 103 20.37 -5.69 -7.87
N HIS A 104 19.19 -5.98 -8.42
CA HIS A 104 18.24 -6.92 -7.85
C HIS A 104 17.97 -8.10 -8.79
N ASP A 105 17.75 -9.29 -8.23
CA ASP A 105 17.54 -10.54 -8.97
C ASP A 105 16.11 -10.72 -9.55
N GLY A 106 15.27 -9.69 -9.46
CA GLY A 106 13.89 -9.74 -9.92
C GLY A 106 12.89 -10.50 -9.04
N THR A 107 13.26 -10.99 -7.87
CA THR A 107 12.38 -11.84 -7.03
C THR A 107 11.51 -11.05 -6.04
N ALA A 108 11.81 -9.77 -5.80
CA ALA A 108 11.16 -8.98 -4.76
C ALA A 108 9.93 -8.21 -5.25
N GLU A 109 9.09 -7.85 -4.27
CA GLU A 109 8.01 -6.89 -4.41
C GLU A 109 8.47 -5.50 -3.90
N TRP A 110 8.01 -4.43 -4.54
CA TRP A 110 8.47 -3.06 -4.29
C TRP A 110 8.33 -2.54 -2.85
N ASN A 111 7.18 -2.71 -2.19
CA ASN A 111 7.00 -2.26 -0.80
C ASN A 111 7.98 -2.97 0.15
N ALA A 112 8.23 -4.25 -0.10
CA ALA A 112 9.24 -5.01 0.65
C ALA A 112 10.67 -4.57 0.29
N PHE A 113 10.96 -4.39 -0.98
CA PHE A 113 12.27 -4.00 -1.50
C PHE A 113 12.68 -2.59 -1.08
N TRP A 114 11.73 -1.67 -0.89
CA TRP A 114 12.02 -0.29 -0.50
C TRP A 114 12.78 -0.20 0.83
N ASP A 115 12.41 -1.02 1.81
CA ASP A 115 13.12 -1.17 3.08
C ASP A 115 12.94 -2.59 3.68
N PRO A 116 13.75 -3.56 3.24
CA PRO A 116 13.62 -4.94 3.70
C PRO A 116 13.99 -5.12 5.18
N ASP A 117 14.80 -4.22 5.76
CA ASP A 117 15.12 -4.26 7.19
C ASP A 117 13.88 -3.92 8.03
N ALA A 118 13.08 -2.95 7.59
CA ALA A 118 11.82 -2.63 8.24
C ALA A 118 10.82 -3.79 8.16
N VAL A 119 10.71 -4.45 6.99
CA VAL A 119 9.87 -5.65 6.86
C VAL A 119 10.32 -6.72 7.82
N LYS A 120 11.63 -6.98 7.92
CA LYS A 120 12.17 -7.97 8.87
C LYS A 120 11.81 -7.63 10.32
N VAL A 121 11.94 -6.38 10.74
CA VAL A 121 11.57 -5.95 12.10
C VAL A 121 10.09 -6.23 12.39
N VAL A 122 9.20 -5.97 11.43
CA VAL A 122 7.77 -6.22 11.59
C VAL A 122 7.46 -7.73 11.60
N PHE A 123 8.10 -8.51 10.73
CA PHE A 123 7.91 -9.96 10.64
C PHE A 123 8.49 -10.72 11.85
N ASP A 124 9.49 -10.15 12.51
CA ASP A 124 10.05 -10.69 13.77
C ASP A 124 9.21 -10.29 15.01
N SER A 125 8.17 -9.46 14.87
CA SER A 125 7.27 -9.06 15.97
C SER A 125 6.20 -10.11 16.28
N ASN A 126 5.42 -9.91 17.35
CA ASN A 126 4.30 -10.80 17.69
C ASN A 126 2.96 -10.38 17.04
N ILE A 127 2.99 -9.42 16.11
CA ILE A 127 1.77 -8.91 15.47
C ILE A 127 1.23 -9.97 14.49
N PRO A 128 -0.08 -10.31 14.53
CA PRO A 128 -0.68 -11.10 13.46
C PRO A 128 -0.66 -10.32 12.13
N ILE A 129 -0.12 -10.91 11.06
CA ILE A 129 0.01 -10.26 9.76
C ILE A 129 -0.89 -10.97 8.73
N ASP A 130 -1.83 -10.23 8.16
CA ASP A 130 -2.50 -10.59 6.91
C ASP A 130 -1.75 -9.89 5.77
N MET A 131 -1.06 -10.66 4.94
CA MET A 131 -0.31 -10.15 3.80
C MET A 131 -1.12 -10.29 2.51
N VAL A 132 -1.21 -9.21 1.73
CA VAL A 132 -1.74 -9.21 0.37
C VAL A 132 -0.55 -9.12 -0.58
N ALA A 133 -0.11 -10.28 -1.04
CA ALA A 133 1.02 -10.44 -1.95
C ALA A 133 0.63 -10.12 -3.40
N LEU A 134 1.60 -10.06 -4.30
CA LEU A 134 1.36 -9.81 -5.73
C LEU A 134 0.30 -10.77 -6.31
N GLU A 135 0.47 -12.06 -6.08
CA GLU A 135 -0.39 -13.13 -6.57
C GLU A 135 -1.82 -13.07 -6.04
N SER A 136 -2.05 -12.44 -4.88
CA SER A 136 -3.38 -12.30 -4.28
C SER A 136 -4.33 -11.47 -5.16
N THR A 137 -3.80 -10.69 -6.10
CA THR A 137 -4.61 -9.87 -7.02
C THR A 137 -4.81 -10.48 -8.40
N ASN A 138 -4.25 -11.66 -8.69
CA ASN A 138 -4.29 -12.26 -10.03
C ASN A 138 -5.70 -12.47 -10.59
N GLN A 139 -6.72 -12.60 -9.73
CA GLN A 139 -8.12 -12.76 -10.12
C GLN A 139 -8.89 -11.43 -10.26
N VAL A 140 -8.27 -10.30 -9.94
CA VAL A 140 -8.88 -8.96 -9.97
C VAL A 140 -8.04 -7.94 -10.76
N PRO A 141 -7.66 -8.24 -12.01
CA PRO A 141 -7.01 -7.25 -12.87
C PRO A 141 -7.95 -6.09 -13.19
N LEU A 142 -7.40 -4.87 -13.34
CA LEU A 142 -8.16 -3.73 -13.81
C LEU A 142 -8.31 -3.78 -15.34
N THR A 143 -9.37 -4.43 -15.82
CA THR A 143 -9.64 -4.64 -17.25
C THR A 143 -10.19 -3.40 -17.95
N LEU A 144 -10.15 -3.42 -19.30
CA LEU A 144 -10.78 -2.39 -20.14
C LEU A 144 -12.29 -2.31 -19.91
N ASP A 145 -12.96 -3.45 -19.74
CA ASP A 145 -14.41 -3.50 -19.53
C ASP A 145 -14.82 -2.81 -18.22
N ILE A 146 -14.04 -2.98 -17.15
CA ILE A 146 -14.28 -2.29 -15.88
C ILE A 146 -14.06 -0.78 -16.03
N ARG A 147 -13.02 -0.36 -16.75
CA ARG A 147 -12.77 1.08 -17.03
C ARG A 147 -13.92 1.67 -17.86
N GLN A 148 -14.42 0.95 -18.86
CA GLN A 148 -15.55 1.38 -19.68
C GLN A 148 -16.85 1.44 -18.86
N MET A 149 -17.07 0.48 -17.96
CA MET A 149 -18.18 0.52 -17.02
C MET A 149 -18.15 1.79 -16.17
N TRP A 150 -17.00 2.16 -15.61
CA TRP A 150 -16.87 3.42 -14.86
C TRP A 150 -17.16 4.65 -15.72
N ALA A 151 -16.67 4.68 -16.97
CA ALA A 151 -16.95 5.79 -17.89
C ALA A 151 -18.45 5.90 -18.23
N ASN A 152 -19.15 4.77 -18.37
CA ASN A 152 -20.59 4.74 -18.62
C ASN A 152 -21.40 5.25 -17.41
N GLU A 153 -20.86 5.08 -16.21
CA GLU A 153 -21.49 5.44 -14.94
C GLU A 153 -20.95 6.77 -14.35
N ARG A 154 -20.30 7.59 -15.19
CA ARG A 154 -19.64 8.85 -14.77
C ARG A 154 -20.58 9.90 -14.17
N GLN A 155 -21.90 9.72 -14.30
CA GLN A 155 -22.86 10.61 -13.61
C GLN A 155 -22.75 10.51 -12.09
N TYR A 156 -22.18 9.44 -11.54
CA TYR A 156 -21.87 9.32 -10.12
C TYR A 156 -20.50 9.94 -9.82
N PRO A 157 -20.40 11.05 -9.04
CA PRO A 157 -19.14 11.78 -8.87
C PRO A 157 -17.98 10.92 -8.32
N GLY A 158 -18.28 9.96 -7.44
CA GLY A 158 -17.27 9.03 -6.94
C GLY A 158 -16.74 8.08 -8.01
N VAL A 159 -17.59 7.66 -8.95
CA VAL A 159 -17.18 6.80 -10.08
C VAL A 159 -16.39 7.61 -11.11
N ASP A 160 -16.80 8.85 -11.39
CA ASP A 160 -16.02 9.76 -12.24
C ASP A 160 -14.63 10.02 -11.66
N PHE A 161 -14.56 10.32 -10.35
CA PHE A 161 -13.28 10.45 -9.65
C PHE A 161 -12.40 9.21 -9.79
N LEU A 162 -12.95 8.00 -9.59
CA LEU A 162 -12.22 6.75 -9.79
C LEU A 162 -11.72 6.61 -11.24
N GLY A 163 -12.59 6.84 -12.21
CA GLY A 163 -12.26 6.74 -13.64
C GLY A 163 -11.12 7.68 -14.03
N VAL A 164 -11.18 8.94 -13.59
CA VAL A 164 -10.13 9.94 -13.83
C VAL A 164 -8.84 9.61 -13.08
N SER A 165 -8.93 9.11 -11.86
CA SER A 165 -7.76 8.68 -11.08
C SER A 165 -6.96 7.60 -11.84
N TYR A 166 -7.65 6.58 -12.35
CA TYR A 166 -7.03 5.49 -13.10
C TYR A 166 -6.67 5.86 -14.55
N ALA A 167 -7.05 7.04 -15.05
CA ALA A 167 -6.54 7.56 -16.31
C ALA A 167 -5.04 7.95 -16.21
N SER A 168 -4.52 8.20 -14.99
CA SER A 168 -3.09 8.43 -14.76
C SER A 168 -2.21 7.19 -14.99
N VAL A 169 -2.81 6.00 -14.90
CA VAL A 169 -2.20 4.70 -15.16
C VAL A 169 -3.00 3.95 -16.24
N PRO A 170 -2.98 4.45 -17.48
CA PRO A 170 -3.81 3.91 -18.55
C PRO A 170 -3.30 2.52 -18.97
N PRO A 171 -4.15 1.73 -19.65
CA PRO A 171 -3.72 0.47 -20.26
C PRO A 171 -2.53 0.71 -21.21
N LEU A 172 -1.44 -0.03 -21.02
CA LEU A 172 -0.23 0.07 -21.84
C LEU A 172 -0.34 -0.81 -23.11
N THR A 173 -1.49 -0.80 -23.78
CA THR A 173 -1.82 -1.68 -24.93
C THR A 173 -0.96 -1.45 -26.18
N HIS A 174 -0.06 -0.47 -26.15
CA HIS A 174 0.86 -0.12 -27.24
C HIS A 174 2.34 -0.16 -26.84
N PHE A 175 2.67 -0.62 -25.63
CA PHE A 175 4.05 -0.83 -25.19
C PHE A 175 4.42 -2.31 -25.29
N GLN A 176 5.70 -2.61 -25.53
CA GLN A 176 6.21 -3.96 -25.75
C GLN A 176 5.87 -4.96 -24.63
N THR A 177 5.53 -4.48 -23.43
CA THR A 177 5.29 -5.31 -22.24
C THR A 177 3.82 -5.65 -21.97
N ASN A 178 2.85 -5.01 -22.65
CA ASN A 178 1.40 -5.26 -22.45
C ASN A 178 1.01 -5.44 -20.95
N SER A 179 1.45 -4.50 -20.10
CA SER A 179 1.32 -4.65 -18.65
C SER A 179 -0.12 -4.44 -18.18
N THR A 180 -0.69 -5.44 -17.52
CA THR A 180 -1.99 -5.35 -16.84
C THR A 180 -1.79 -4.72 -15.46
N TYR A 181 -2.57 -3.70 -15.13
CA TYR A 181 -2.54 -3.07 -13.81
C TYR A 181 -3.44 -3.85 -12.83
N PHE A 182 -2.96 -4.09 -11.63
CA PHE A 182 -3.72 -4.75 -10.56
C PHE A 182 -3.98 -3.78 -9.42
N LEU A 183 -5.11 -3.97 -8.73
CA LEU A 183 -5.58 -3.06 -7.69
C LEU A 183 -5.09 -3.52 -6.30
N TRP A 184 -3.78 -3.68 -6.12
CA TRP A 184 -3.16 -4.24 -4.91
C TRP A 184 -3.61 -3.55 -3.62
N ASP A 185 -3.45 -2.24 -3.53
CA ASP A 185 -3.79 -1.47 -2.33
C ASP A 185 -5.30 -1.42 -2.07
N VAL A 186 -6.09 -1.42 -3.14
CA VAL A 186 -7.56 -1.41 -3.05
C VAL A 186 -8.07 -2.75 -2.55
N LEU A 187 -7.54 -3.88 -3.03
CA LEU A 187 -7.89 -5.20 -2.51
C LEU A 187 -7.51 -5.32 -1.02
N THR A 188 -6.32 -4.83 -0.67
CA THR A 188 -5.82 -4.80 0.71
C THR A 188 -6.77 -4.01 1.62
N THR A 189 -7.24 -2.86 1.16
CA THR A 189 -8.21 -2.02 1.88
C THR A 189 -9.58 -2.67 1.95
N ALA A 190 -10.08 -3.20 0.83
CA ALA A 190 -11.40 -3.83 0.73
C ALA A 190 -11.51 -5.07 1.64
N TYR A 191 -10.43 -5.86 1.75
CA TYR A 191 -10.34 -7.00 2.65
C TYR A 191 -10.57 -6.62 4.13
N VAL A 192 -10.10 -5.45 4.56
CA VAL A 192 -10.34 -4.97 5.94
C VAL A 192 -11.84 -4.83 6.23
N GLY A 193 -12.59 -4.26 5.29
CA GLY A 193 -14.03 -4.01 5.44
C GLY A 193 -14.93 -5.19 5.05
N LYS A 194 -14.46 -6.09 4.19
CA LYS A 194 -15.21 -7.25 3.70
C LYS A 194 -14.30 -8.48 3.57
N PRO A 195 -14.02 -9.18 4.68
CA PRO A 195 -13.08 -10.31 4.71
C PRO A 195 -13.45 -11.46 3.76
N ASP A 196 -14.75 -11.67 3.51
CA ASP A 196 -15.26 -12.74 2.65
C ASP A 196 -14.96 -12.55 1.15
N LEU A 197 -14.33 -11.44 0.76
CA LEU A 197 -13.87 -11.21 -0.62
C LEU A 197 -12.71 -12.13 -1.01
N VAL A 198 -11.95 -12.64 -0.05
CA VAL A 198 -10.74 -13.41 -0.29
C VAL A 198 -10.72 -14.68 0.56
N GLN A 199 -9.92 -15.65 0.13
CA GLN A 199 -9.55 -16.79 0.97
C GLN A 199 -8.15 -16.55 1.54
N LYS A 200 -7.86 -17.19 2.68
CA LYS A 200 -6.57 -17.04 3.37
C LYS A 200 -5.91 -18.40 3.57
N GLU A 201 -4.59 -18.41 3.41
CA GLU A 201 -3.73 -19.52 3.76
C GLU A 201 -2.65 -19.03 4.73
N THR A 202 -2.37 -19.81 5.77
CA THR A 202 -1.29 -19.50 6.71
C THR A 202 0.00 -20.12 6.23
N VAL A 203 1.00 -19.28 6.02
CA VAL A 203 2.34 -19.70 5.58
C VAL A 203 3.39 -19.24 6.59
N LYS A 204 4.51 -19.96 6.65
CA LYS A 204 5.71 -19.50 7.36
C LYS A 204 6.57 -18.74 6.36
N ALA A 205 6.78 -17.46 6.60
CA ALA A 205 7.59 -16.61 5.74
C ALA A 205 8.84 -16.13 6.48
N ALA A 206 9.90 -15.86 5.70
CA ALA A 206 11.10 -15.18 6.17
C ALA A 206 11.46 -14.08 5.17
N VAL A 207 12.10 -13.02 5.66
CA VAL A 207 12.46 -11.85 4.85
C VAL A 207 13.96 -11.88 4.58
N ILE A 208 14.33 -11.76 3.30
CA ILE A 208 15.73 -11.59 2.88
C ILE A 208 16.06 -10.09 2.94
N THR A 209 17.07 -9.72 3.73
CA THR A 209 17.43 -8.29 3.92
C THR A 209 18.78 -7.89 3.32
N LYS A 210 19.46 -8.86 2.70
CA LYS A 210 20.80 -8.71 2.11
C LYS A 210 20.84 -9.48 0.80
N GLY A 211 21.70 -9.01 -0.10
CA GLY A 211 21.74 -9.43 -1.49
C GLY A 211 21.85 -8.18 -2.32
#